data_AF-A0A1X0P5K8-F1
#
_entry.id   AF-A0A1X0P5K8-F1
#
_cell.length_a   1.000
_cell.length_b   1.000
_cell.length_c   1.000
_cell.angle_alpha   90.00
_cell.angle_beta   90.00
_cell.angle_gamma   90.00
#
_symmetry.space_group_name_H-M   'P 1'
#
loop_
_entity.id
_entity.type
_entity.pdbx_description
1 polymer ?
#
loop_
_entity_poly.entity_id
_entity_poly.type
_entity_poly.pdbx_seq_one_letter_code
_entity_poly.pdbx_strand_id
1 'polypeptide(L)'
;MSLRRAADGSLWRCVRSSCLSLLQPYQHSKESLYYQRCFFSSSRNKLGTFKYRHTRTTPDDAVNPLTTPTNIDAGALHVVSVPIGNLKDFSIRALDVLRQVDYIITTDRPATKTLLDLVQIESQGRLIHYSRSNRTATKERLVELLRGGRSMALVCTSGTPCIGDVGSELIREMQAESVRVAAIPGPCALTCALAVAGVTFSPYEVNGSSSQTQEEISSTPSLRSLRDGSFFFGNMLPESNGARLRILRNTVGQANFPCVFYEIPRRLLLVLRDIAVVLPRRRVIIAHELTKLNESLHADTAAKLLAFYSREEAYMMLKKGQLVLIIDAPEADEAREQLQKEAYKRQRLRRDISELVGTNKVDSKEELSKDSIKSKPKNRRKMLLKGRRERMIARIEKEQEKIRMSMMINRTDGSKL
;
A
#
# COMPACT_ATOMS: atom_id res chain seq x y z
N MET A 1 60.10 -13.39 -53.85
CA MET A 1 60.36 -14.52 -52.92
C MET A 1 59.10 -14.76 -52.11
N SER A 2 58.08 -15.49 -52.59
CA SER A 2 57.92 -16.95 -52.78
C SER A 2 57.60 -17.77 -51.50
N LEU A 3 56.36 -18.31 -51.48
CA LEU A 3 55.87 -19.62 -50.95
C LEU A 3 55.69 -19.78 -49.41
N ARG A 4 54.49 -20.09 -48.84
CA ARG A 4 53.64 -21.35 -48.78
C ARG A 4 54.39 -22.54 -48.12
N ARG A 5 53.87 -23.46 -47.27
CA ARG A 5 52.56 -24.08 -46.91
C ARG A 5 52.76 -24.92 -45.59
N ALA A 6 51.82 -24.97 -44.63
CA ALA A 6 50.82 -26.03 -44.30
C ALA A 6 51.30 -27.37 -43.64
N ALA A 7 50.65 -27.82 -42.55
CA ALA A 7 50.00 -29.15 -42.39
C ALA A 7 49.38 -29.42 -40.99
N ASP A 8 48.30 -30.21 -41.02
CA ASP A 8 47.25 -30.58 -40.06
C ASP A 8 47.61 -31.47 -38.82
N GLY A 9 46.68 -31.47 -37.84
CA GLY A 9 45.95 -32.72 -37.49
C GLY A 9 46.11 -33.32 -36.08
N SER A 10 45.04 -33.33 -35.27
CA SER A 10 44.33 -34.55 -34.81
C SER A 10 43.48 -34.38 -33.53
N LEU A 11 42.24 -34.88 -33.63
CA LEU A 11 41.25 -35.12 -32.57
C LEU A 11 41.71 -36.19 -31.57
N TRP A 12 41.27 -36.09 -30.31
CA TRP A 12 40.97 -37.27 -29.48
C TRP A 12 39.64 -37.12 -28.74
N ARG A 13 38.68 -37.97 -29.12
CA ARG A 13 37.52 -38.40 -28.32
C ARG A 13 38.01 -39.41 -27.28
N CYS A 14 37.49 -39.38 -26.05
CA CYS A 14 37.58 -40.51 -25.14
C CYS A 14 36.18 -41.06 -24.82
N VAL A 15 36.13 -42.39 -24.77
CA VAL A 15 34.98 -43.27 -24.90
C VAL A 15 34.46 -43.68 -23.51
N ARG A 16 33.16 -43.92 -23.41
CA ARG A 16 32.47 -44.55 -22.27
C ARG A 16 33.12 -45.89 -21.89
N SER A 17 33.25 -46.17 -20.60
CA SER A 17 33.16 -47.55 -20.11
C SER A 17 32.37 -47.63 -18.80
N SER A 18 31.37 -48.48 -18.84
CA SER A 18 30.48 -48.92 -17.77
C SER A 18 31.25 -49.68 -16.68
N CYS A 19 30.86 -49.50 -15.42
CA CYS A 19 31.03 -50.52 -14.38
C CYS A 19 29.83 -50.47 -13.42
N LEU A 20 29.04 -51.54 -13.46
CA LEU A 20 28.06 -51.92 -12.45
C LEU A 20 28.80 -52.55 -11.25
N SER A 21 28.42 -52.19 -10.03
CA SER A 21 28.33 -53.07 -8.85
C SER A 21 27.39 -52.37 -7.85
N LEU A 22 26.13 -52.79 -7.73
CA LEU A 22 25.64 -53.77 -6.76
C LEU A 22 26.06 -53.44 -5.30
N LEU A 23 25.18 -52.73 -4.59
CA LEU A 23 24.77 -53.04 -3.21
C LEU A 23 23.37 -52.45 -2.98
N GLN A 24 22.48 -53.30 -2.46
CA GLN A 24 21.02 -53.18 -2.43
C GLN A 24 20.48 -52.36 -1.22
N PRO A 25 19.16 -52.08 -1.15
CA PRO A 25 18.56 -50.95 -0.45
C PRO A 25 18.07 -51.26 0.97
N TYR A 26 17.91 -50.23 1.80
CA TYR A 26 17.17 -50.32 3.06
C TYR A 26 15.78 -49.70 2.86
N GLN A 27 14.76 -50.57 2.74
CA GLN A 27 13.36 -50.21 2.84
C GLN A 27 12.94 -50.23 4.32
N HIS A 28 12.27 -49.18 4.77
CA HIS A 28 11.27 -49.32 5.82
C HIS A 28 9.96 -48.69 5.38
N SER A 29 8.95 -49.55 5.35
CA SER A 29 7.54 -49.30 5.08
C SER A 29 6.86 -48.59 6.25
N LYS A 30 5.89 -47.73 5.95
CA LYS A 30 4.46 -48.00 6.23
C LYS A 30 3.59 -46.84 5.75
N GLU A 31 2.60 -47.23 4.97
CA GLU A 31 1.47 -46.44 4.50
C GLU A 31 0.66 -45.88 5.68
N SER A 32 0.19 -44.65 5.54
CA SER A 32 -1.08 -44.24 6.14
C SER A 32 -1.83 -43.37 5.13
N LEU A 33 -2.92 -43.95 4.65
CA LEU A 33 -3.92 -43.37 3.77
C LEU A 33 -4.58 -42.15 4.44
N TYR A 34 -4.40 -40.97 3.86
CA TYR A 34 -5.39 -39.90 3.96
C TYR A 34 -5.74 -39.39 2.57
N TYR A 35 -6.89 -39.86 2.11
CA TYR A 35 -7.58 -39.42 0.90
C TYR A 35 -8.00 -37.96 1.07
N GLN A 36 -7.26 -37.02 0.49
CA GLN A 36 -7.78 -35.68 0.20
C GLN A 36 -7.84 -35.49 -1.31
N ARG A 37 -9.06 -35.57 -1.83
CA ARG A 37 -9.41 -35.20 -3.21
C ARG A 37 -9.00 -33.74 -3.44
N CYS A 38 -7.83 -33.52 -4.04
CA CYS A 38 -7.52 -32.25 -4.68
C CYS A 38 -8.37 -32.13 -5.95
N PHE A 39 -9.40 -31.30 -5.90
CA PHE A 39 -10.01 -30.72 -7.09
C PHE A 39 -8.93 -29.93 -7.83
N PHE A 40 -8.33 -30.54 -8.86
CA PHE A 40 -7.53 -29.81 -9.84
C PHE A 40 -8.49 -28.93 -10.67
N SER A 41 -8.65 -27.68 -10.25
CA SER A 41 -9.13 -26.64 -11.14
C SER A 41 -8.06 -26.40 -12.20
N SER A 42 -8.35 -26.79 -13.44
CA SER A 42 -7.57 -26.45 -14.62
C SER A 42 -7.76 -24.98 -15.01
N SER A 43 -7.40 -24.05 -14.13
CA SER A 43 -7.22 -22.65 -14.52
C SER A 43 -5.73 -22.36 -14.69
N ARG A 44 -5.19 -22.67 -15.87
CA ARG A 44 -3.88 -22.16 -16.32
C ARG A 44 -4.00 -20.66 -16.63
N ASN A 45 -4.23 -19.83 -15.60
CA ASN A 45 -3.87 -18.43 -15.67
C ASN A 45 -2.40 -18.33 -15.27
N LYS A 46 -1.49 -18.35 -16.26
CA LYS A 46 -0.09 -17.98 -16.04
C LYS A 46 -0.03 -16.49 -15.67
N LEU A 47 -0.32 -16.15 -14.41
CA LEU A 47 -0.15 -14.81 -13.88
C LEU A 47 1.27 -14.69 -13.34
N GLY A 48 2.18 -14.19 -14.17
CA GLY A 48 3.55 -13.84 -13.75
C GLY A 48 4.57 -14.07 -14.86
N THR A 49 5.31 -13.01 -15.20
CA THR A 49 6.53 -13.12 -16.00
C THR A 49 7.67 -13.65 -15.14
N PHE A 50 7.55 -14.90 -14.67
CA PHE A 50 8.63 -15.57 -13.96
C PHE A 50 9.67 -16.08 -14.96
N LYS A 51 10.52 -15.17 -15.46
CA LYS A 51 11.79 -15.56 -16.08
C LYS A 51 12.77 -15.84 -14.94
N TYR A 52 12.82 -17.09 -14.50
CA TYR A 52 13.81 -17.53 -13.51
C TYR A 52 15.22 -17.40 -14.11
N ARG A 53 16.00 -16.42 -13.66
CA ARG A 53 17.46 -16.50 -13.79
C ARG A 53 17.93 -17.43 -12.66
N HIS A 54 18.47 -18.58 -13.01
CA HIS A 54 18.96 -19.61 -12.06
C HIS A 54 20.02 -19.05 -11.08
N THR A 55 20.64 -17.92 -11.40
CA THR A 55 21.53 -17.13 -10.55
C THR A 55 21.16 -15.65 -10.67
N ARG A 56 21.09 -14.95 -9.53
CA ARG A 56 20.77 -13.50 -9.49
C ARG A 56 21.86 -12.63 -10.09
N THR A 57 23.05 -13.20 -10.24
CA THR A 57 24.26 -12.61 -10.80
C THR A 57 24.89 -13.64 -11.74
N THR A 58 24.92 -13.37 -13.04
CA THR A 58 25.87 -14.05 -13.93
C THR A 58 27.29 -13.55 -13.62
N PRO A 59 28.36 -14.24 -14.06
CA PRO A 59 29.70 -13.66 -14.05
C PRO A 59 29.75 -12.28 -14.73
N ASP A 60 28.91 -12.06 -15.75
CA ASP A 60 28.73 -10.77 -16.43
C ASP A 60 28.01 -9.70 -15.57
N ASP A 61 27.34 -10.08 -14.48
CA ASP A 61 26.75 -9.16 -13.50
C ASP A 61 27.73 -8.83 -12.36
N ALA A 62 28.80 -9.63 -12.20
CA ALA A 62 29.85 -9.44 -11.18
C ALA A 62 30.95 -8.46 -11.67
N VAL A 63 30.51 -7.32 -12.19
CA VAL A 63 31.37 -6.24 -12.68
C VAL A 63 31.41 -5.10 -11.69
N ASN A 64 32.55 -4.42 -11.59
CA ASN A 64 32.66 -3.22 -10.77
C ASN A 64 31.74 -2.13 -11.35
N PRO A 65 30.68 -1.72 -10.63
CA PRO A 65 29.66 -0.81 -11.16
C PRO A 65 30.21 0.61 -11.40
N LEU A 66 31.38 0.94 -10.86
CA LEU A 66 32.04 2.22 -11.08
C LEU A 66 32.83 2.26 -12.39
N THR A 67 33.21 1.10 -12.93
CA THR A 67 34.07 1.00 -14.12
C THR A 67 33.35 0.39 -15.31
N THR A 68 32.31 -0.42 -15.06
CA THR A 68 31.54 -1.09 -16.12
C THR A 68 30.05 -0.86 -15.87
N PRO A 69 29.33 -0.26 -16.83
CA PRO A 69 27.92 0.05 -16.65
C PRO A 69 27.09 -1.23 -16.61
N THR A 70 25.97 -1.16 -15.91
CA THR A 70 25.01 -2.27 -15.82
C THR A 70 24.40 -2.55 -17.19
N ASN A 71 24.38 -3.81 -17.63
CA ASN A 71 23.68 -4.20 -18.87
C ASN A 71 22.16 -4.06 -18.72
N ILE A 72 21.52 -3.42 -19.70
CA ILE A 72 20.06 -3.31 -19.77
C ILE A 72 19.44 -4.51 -20.46
N ASP A 73 18.24 -4.89 -20.00
CA ASP A 73 17.49 -5.98 -20.59
C ASP A 73 16.70 -5.50 -21.82
N ALA A 74 16.94 -6.11 -22.98
CA ALA A 74 16.17 -5.85 -24.20
C ALA A 74 14.69 -6.26 -24.02
N GLY A 75 13.78 -5.49 -24.62
CA GLY A 75 12.33 -5.73 -24.55
C GLY A 75 11.75 -5.68 -23.13
N ALA A 76 12.39 -4.95 -22.21
CA ALA A 76 11.97 -4.84 -20.82
C ALA A 76 11.61 -3.39 -20.43
N LEU A 77 10.62 -3.27 -19.56
CA LEU A 77 10.24 -2.03 -18.89
C LEU A 77 10.92 -1.94 -17.53
N HIS A 78 11.77 -0.93 -17.35
CA HIS A 78 12.47 -0.67 -16.10
C HIS A 78 11.73 0.40 -15.30
N VAL A 79 11.32 0.11 -14.08
CA VAL A 79 10.71 1.10 -13.17
C VAL A 79 11.84 1.76 -12.40
N VAL A 80 12.16 3.01 -12.75
CA VAL A 80 13.36 3.69 -12.25
C VAL A 80 13.01 4.73 -11.21
N SER A 81 13.56 4.54 -10.00
CA SER A 81 13.47 5.55 -8.95
C SER A 81 14.40 6.71 -9.24
N VAL A 82 13.90 7.93 -9.08
CA VAL A 82 14.63 9.19 -9.29
C VAL A 82 14.72 9.97 -7.97
N PRO A 83 15.65 10.93 -7.82
CA PRO A 83 15.78 11.75 -6.62
C PRO A 83 14.48 12.44 -6.17
N ILE A 84 14.38 12.69 -4.86
CA ILE A 84 13.27 13.44 -4.23
C ILE A 84 13.64 14.88 -3.86
N GLY A 85 14.87 15.30 -4.15
CA GLY A 85 15.34 16.64 -3.81
C GLY A 85 16.83 16.85 -4.07
N ASN A 86 17.66 15.82 -3.91
CA ASN A 86 19.10 15.89 -4.07
C ASN A 86 19.60 14.98 -5.19
N LEU A 87 20.29 15.56 -6.18
CA LEU A 87 20.80 14.82 -7.33
C LEU A 87 21.76 13.68 -6.97
N LYS A 88 22.44 13.77 -5.82
CA LYS A 88 23.33 12.71 -5.32
C LYS A 88 22.57 11.45 -4.87
N ASP A 89 21.25 11.51 -4.77
CA ASP A 89 20.42 10.36 -4.41
C ASP A 89 20.20 9.38 -5.58
N PHE A 90 20.64 9.72 -6.80
CA PHE A 90 20.63 8.77 -7.91
C PHE A 90 21.48 7.55 -7.59
N SER A 91 20.93 6.36 -7.81
CA SER A 91 21.75 5.15 -7.84
C SER A 91 22.53 5.09 -9.15
N ILE A 92 23.75 4.55 -9.11
CA ILE A 92 24.58 4.33 -10.31
C ILE A 92 23.78 3.55 -11.36
N ARG A 93 23.05 2.52 -10.94
CA ARG A 93 22.20 1.70 -11.82
C ARG A 93 21.06 2.51 -12.46
N ALA A 94 20.47 3.48 -11.77
CA ALA A 94 19.46 4.34 -12.36
C ALA A 94 20.06 5.20 -13.49
N LEU A 95 21.25 5.76 -13.28
CA LEU A 95 21.95 6.54 -14.31
C LEU A 95 22.32 5.67 -15.52
N ASP A 96 22.83 4.46 -15.29
CA ASP A 96 23.17 3.50 -16.37
C ASP A 96 21.95 3.15 -17.22
N VAL A 97 20.83 2.80 -16.56
CA VAL A 97 19.59 2.44 -17.24
C VAL A 97 19.08 3.64 -18.06
N LEU A 98 19.01 4.84 -17.46
CA LEU A 98 18.51 6.03 -18.16
C LEU A 98 19.40 6.44 -19.34
N ARG A 99 20.71 6.17 -19.29
CA ARG A 99 21.61 6.39 -20.44
C ARG A 99 21.37 5.41 -21.59
N GLN A 100 21.08 4.16 -21.27
CA GLN A 100 21.06 3.08 -22.27
C GLN A 100 19.68 2.78 -22.88
N VAL A 101 18.58 3.03 -22.16
CA VAL A 101 17.23 2.65 -22.65
C VAL A 101 16.84 3.38 -23.95
N ASP A 102 16.09 2.75 -24.84
CA ASP A 102 15.64 3.41 -26.07
C ASP A 102 14.66 4.57 -25.77
N TYR A 103 13.73 4.36 -24.84
CA TYR A 103 12.71 5.35 -24.49
C TYR A 103 12.52 5.54 -22.98
N ILE A 104 12.14 6.75 -22.58
CA ILE A 104 11.82 7.11 -21.19
C ILE A 104 10.36 7.55 -21.14
N ILE A 105 9.54 6.77 -20.45
CA ILE A 105 8.14 7.07 -20.16
C ILE A 105 8.09 7.95 -18.92
N THR A 106 7.45 9.12 -19.03
CA THR A 106 7.34 10.10 -17.94
C THR A 106 5.95 10.68 -17.83
N THR A 107 5.58 11.07 -16.61
CA THR A 107 4.34 11.76 -16.28
C THR A 107 4.44 13.28 -16.46
N ASP A 108 5.66 13.83 -16.44
CA ASP A 108 5.95 15.25 -16.58
C ASP A 108 7.21 15.43 -17.44
N ARG A 109 6.99 15.75 -18.72
CA ARG A 109 8.09 15.93 -19.69
C ARG A 109 9.04 17.07 -19.31
N PRO A 110 8.56 18.29 -19.00
CA PRO A 110 9.44 19.38 -18.55
C PRO A 110 10.30 19.04 -17.33
N ALA A 111 9.70 18.43 -16.30
CA ALA A 111 10.44 18.08 -15.08
C ALA A 111 11.49 17.01 -15.36
N THR A 112 11.13 15.93 -16.07
CA THR A 112 12.08 14.87 -16.44
C THR A 112 13.19 15.39 -17.35
N LYS A 113 12.88 16.27 -18.31
CA LYS A 113 13.91 16.88 -19.17
C LYS A 113 14.94 17.63 -18.31
N THR A 114 14.46 18.50 -17.41
CA THR A 114 15.33 19.27 -16.50
C THR A 114 16.21 18.33 -15.67
N LEU A 115 15.63 17.25 -15.14
CA LEU A 115 16.37 16.25 -14.37
C LEU A 115 17.47 15.57 -15.19
N LEU A 116 17.17 15.15 -16.43
CA LEU A 116 18.13 14.49 -17.31
C LEU A 116 19.24 15.43 -17.76
N ASP A 117 18.92 16.69 -18.03
CA ASP A 117 19.89 17.73 -18.40
C ASP A 117 20.92 17.95 -17.27
N LEU A 118 20.46 17.97 -16.00
CA LEU A 118 21.32 18.10 -14.81
C LEU A 118 22.33 16.95 -14.65
N VAL A 119 22.01 15.76 -15.15
CA VAL A 119 22.89 14.58 -15.11
C VAL A 119 23.49 14.24 -16.47
N GLN A 120 23.37 15.15 -17.45
CA GLN A 120 23.94 15.03 -18.80
C GLN A 120 23.48 13.77 -19.55
N ILE A 121 22.19 13.43 -19.45
CA ILE A 121 21.58 12.33 -20.20
C ILE A 121 20.72 12.91 -21.33
N GLU A 122 21.01 12.52 -22.57
CA GLU A 122 20.28 13.00 -23.74
C GLU A 122 18.80 12.57 -23.70
N SER A 123 17.89 13.53 -23.80
CA SER A 123 16.44 13.28 -23.75
C SER A 123 15.73 13.47 -25.08
N GLN A 124 16.41 14.02 -26.10
CA GLN A 124 15.81 14.38 -27.38
C GLN A 124 15.27 13.15 -28.12
N GLY A 125 14.00 13.18 -28.51
CA GLY A 125 13.34 12.07 -29.21
C GLY A 125 13.04 10.81 -28.36
N ARG A 126 13.51 10.75 -27.11
CA ARG A 126 13.39 9.57 -26.23
C ARG A 126 12.22 9.64 -25.25
N LEU A 127 11.68 10.83 -24.95
CA LEU A 127 10.62 11.00 -23.96
C LEU A 127 9.23 10.66 -24.49
N ILE A 128 8.53 9.74 -23.82
CA ILE A 128 7.12 9.39 -24.07
C ILE A 128 6.29 9.87 -22.87
N HIS A 129 5.29 10.73 -23.12
CA HIS A 129 4.41 11.22 -22.06
C HIS A 129 3.29 10.21 -21.77
N TYR A 130 3.13 9.84 -20.51
CA TYR A 130 2.07 8.95 -20.03
C TYR A 130 1.20 9.65 -18.99
N SER A 131 -0.10 9.67 -19.25
CA SER A 131 -1.11 10.29 -18.40
C SER A 131 -2.45 9.56 -18.50
N ARG A 132 -3.38 9.89 -17.62
CA ARG A 132 -4.70 9.26 -17.60
C ARG A 132 -5.50 9.46 -18.89
N SER A 133 -5.32 10.60 -19.57
CA SER A 133 -6.08 10.95 -20.78
C SER A 133 -5.59 10.23 -22.04
N ASN A 134 -4.30 9.92 -22.13
CA ASN A 134 -3.68 9.31 -23.32
C ASN A 134 -3.31 7.82 -23.15
N ARG A 135 -3.73 7.19 -22.04
CA ARG A 135 -3.28 5.84 -21.65
C ARG A 135 -3.50 4.77 -22.71
N THR A 136 -4.69 4.72 -23.34
CA THR A 136 -5.06 3.63 -24.26
C THR A 136 -4.20 3.67 -25.53
N ALA A 137 -4.12 4.84 -26.17
CA ALA A 137 -3.31 5.01 -27.38
C ALA A 137 -1.81 4.81 -27.10
N THR A 138 -1.35 5.20 -25.91
CA THR A 138 0.05 5.04 -25.52
C THR A 138 0.38 3.56 -25.29
N LYS A 139 -0.52 2.80 -24.63
CA LYS A 139 -0.31 1.39 -24.31
C LYS A 139 0.05 0.55 -25.54
N GLU A 140 -0.76 0.58 -26.60
CA GLU A 140 -0.58 -0.27 -27.78
C GLU A 140 0.80 -0.05 -28.41
N ARG A 141 1.16 1.22 -28.60
CA ARG A 141 2.48 1.63 -29.10
C ARG A 141 3.62 1.16 -28.20
N LEU A 142 3.48 1.26 -26.88
CA LEU A 142 4.53 0.82 -25.96
C LEU A 142 4.75 -0.69 -26.04
N VAL A 143 3.67 -1.48 -26.07
CA VAL A 143 3.73 -2.94 -26.19
C VAL A 143 4.40 -3.35 -27.49
N GLU A 144 4.06 -2.71 -28.61
CA GLU A 144 4.66 -2.97 -29.91
C GLU A 144 6.18 -2.73 -29.88
N LEU A 145 6.61 -1.58 -29.36
CA LEU A 145 8.03 -1.24 -29.24
C LEU A 145 8.78 -2.24 -28.34
N LEU A 146 8.21 -2.59 -27.18
CA LEU A 146 8.80 -3.56 -26.25
C LEU A 146 8.91 -4.96 -26.87
N ARG A 147 7.91 -5.40 -27.65
CA ARG A 147 7.96 -6.65 -28.42
C ARG A 147 8.99 -6.61 -29.53
N GLY A 148 9.21 -5.44 -30.13
CA GLY A 148 10.30 -5.17 -31.07
C GLY A 148 11.69 -5.17 -30.44
N GLY A 149 11.82 -5.51 -29.15
CA GLY A 149 13.09 -5.59 -28.43
C GLY A 149 13.57 -4.27 -27.85
N ARG A 150 12.82 -3.17 -28.02
CA ARG A 150 13.18 -1.87 -27.44
C ARG A 150 13.07 -1.91 -25.92
N SER A 151 14.03 -1.29 -25.28
CA SER A 151 14.11 -1.13 -23.83
C SER A 151 13.50 0.20 -23.41
N MET A 152 12.83 0.21 -22.25
CA MET A 152 12.17 1.42 -21.76
C MET A 152 12.42 1.62 -20.27
N ALA A 153 12.41 2.88 -19.84
CA ALA A 153 12.35 3.25 -18.43
C ALA A 153 11.05 4.01 -18.11
N LEU A 154 10.36 3.65 -17.04
CA LEU A 154 9.30 4.45 -16.44
C LEU A 154 9.87 5.27 -15.29
N VAL A 155 9.70 6.58 -15.36
CA VAL A 155 10.05 7.54 -14.30
C VAL A 155 8.84 8.37 -13.91
N CYS A 156 8.86 8.87 -12.68
CA CYS A 156 7.92 9.86 -12.17
C CYS A 156 8.60 11.23 -12.03
N THR A 157 7.86 12.21 -11.51
CA THR A 157 8.40 13.54 -11.20
C THR A 157 9.51 13.49 -10.14
N SER A 158 9.32 12.67 -9.10
CA SER A 158 10.27 12.48 -8.01
C SER A 158 10.02 11.16 -7.28
N GLY A 159 11.06 10.48 -6.85
CA GLY A 159 10.97 9.25 -6.05
C GLY A 159 10.74 7.99 -6.88
N THR A 160 9.98 7.04 -6.33
CA THR A 160 9.70 5.75 -6.95
C THR A 160 8.36 5.77 -7.70
N PRO A 161 8.33 5.49 -9.02
CA PRO A 161 7.08 5.40 -9.76
C PRO A 161 6.14 4.35 -9.15
N CYS A 162 4.84 4.51 -9.35
CA CYS A 162 3.77 3.65 -8.79
C CYS A 162 3.58 3.73 -7.25
N ILE A 163 4.44 4.43 -6.50
CA ILE A 163 4.26 4.64 -5.05
C ILE A 163 3.67 6.03 -4.81
N GLY A 164 2.34 6.10 -4.69
CA GLY A 164 1.62 7.38 -4.56
C GLY A 164 1.57 8.20 -5.85
N ASP A 165 2.09 7.67 -6.96
CA ASP A 165 2.13 8.26 -8.30
C ASP A 165 1.46 7.34 -9.33
N VAL A 166 1.22 7.84 -10.55
CA VAL A 166 0.66 7.06 -11.66
C VAL A 166 1.67 6.04 -12.21
N GLY A 167 1.16 5.04 -12.92
CA GLY A 167 1.97 4.01 -13.60
C GLY A 167 1.61 2.58 -13.24
N SER A 168 0.94 2.34 -12.10
CA SER A 168 0.55 0.98 -11.69
C SER A 168 -0.38 0.28 -12.70
N GLU A 169 -1.26 1.03 -13.36
CA GLU A 169 -2.09 0.53 -14.47
C GLU A 169 -1.21 0.07 -15.64
N LEU A 170 -0.25 0.90 -16.08
CA LEU A 170 0.70 0.54 -17.13
C LEU A 170 1.50 -0.72 -16.78
N ILE A 171 2.00 -0.82 -15.54
CA ILE A 171 2.73 -2.01 -15.08
C ILE A 171 1.86 -3.26 -15.16
N ARG A 172 0.60 -3.18 -14.72
CA ARG A 172 -0.35 -4.29 -14.80
C ARG A 172 -0.63 -4.69 -16.25
N GLU A 173 -0.76 -3.71 -17.14
CA GLU A 173 -0.95 -3.95 -18.57
C GLU A 173 0.27 -4.62 -19.21
N MET A 174 1.49 -4.15 -18.92
CA MET A 174 2.72 -4.78 -19.40
C MET A 174 2.84 -6.22 -18.91
N GLN A 175 2.52 -6.47 -17.64
CA GLN A 175 2.49 -7.82 -17.08
C GLN A 175 1.47 -8.73 -17.79
N ALA A 176 0.29 -8.20 -18.12
CA ALA A 176 -0.73 -8.94 -18.86
C ALA A 176 -0.26 -9.32 -20.27
N GLU A 177 0.52 -8.45 -20.93
CA GLU A 177 1.12 -8.70 -22.23
C GLU A 177 2.42 -9.54 -22.17
N SER A 178 2.74 -10.10 -20.99
CA SER A 178 3.95 -10.89 -20.73
C SER A 178 5.27 -10.13 -20.97
N VAL A 179 5.24 -8.80 -20.89
CA VAL A 179 6.44 -7.95 -20.90
C VAL A 179 7.17 -8.07 -19.57
N ARG A 180 8.50 -8.13 -19.62
CA ARG A 180 9.33 -8.13 -18.41
C ARG A 180 9.32 -6.74 -17.78
N VAL A 181 8.96 -6.68 -16.50
CA VAL A 181 9.05 -5.46 -15.69
C VAL A 181 10.15 -5.64 -14.64
N ALA A 182 11.12 -4.73 -14.60
CA ALA A 182 12.26 -4.77 -13.68
C ALA A 182 12.30 -3.51 -12.80
N ALA A 183 12.41 -3.66 -11.48
CA ALA A 183 12.53 -2.53 -10.58
C ALA A 183 13.99 -2.08 -10.43
N ILE A 184 14.25 -0.78 -10.57
CA ILE A 184 15.52 -0.13 -10.22
C ILE A 184 15.28 0.63 -8.90
N PRO A 185 15.79 0.09 -7.77
CA PRO A 185 15.57 0.68 -6.46
C PRO A 185 16.29 2.01 -6.35
N GLY A 186 15.82 2.84 -5.44
CA GLY A 186 16.37 4.16 -5.20
C GLY A 186 15.49 4.97 -4.26
N PRO A 187 15.55 6.31 -4.36
CA PRO A 187 14.93 7.21 -3.38
C PRO A 187 13.42 7.08 -3.33
N CYS A 188 12.88 7.07 -2.11
CA CYS A 188 11.45 7.07 -1.84
C CYS A 188 11.18 7.86 -0.56
N ALA A 189 10.42 8.95 -0.67
CA ALA A 189 10.12 9.82 0.47
C ALA A 189 9.45 9.07 1.63
N LEU A 190 8.57 8.10 1.31
CA LEU A 190 7.93 7.22 2.29
C LEU A 190 8.94 6.45 3.15
N THR A 191 9.88 5.75 2.52
CA THR A 191 10.86 4.93 3.27
C THR A 191 11.89 5.79 3.98
N CYS A 192 12.30 6.91 3.38
CA CYS A 192 13.18 7.89 4.03
C CYS A 192 12.53 8.45 5.30
N ALA A 193 11.26 8.89 5.21
CA ALA A 193 10.53 9.42 6.36
C ALA A 193 10.39 8.39 7.49
N LEU A 194 10.03 7.15 7.16
CA LEU A 194 9.93 6.06 8.14
C LEU A 194 11.27 5.77 8.83
N ALA A 195 12.36 5.75 8.07
CA ALA A 195 13.70 5.49 8.59
C ALA A 195 14.15 6.56 9.59
N VAL A 196 13.90 7.85 9.32
CA VAL A 196 14.27 8.94 10.23
C VAL A 196 13.26 9.15 11.38
N ALA A 197 12.02 8.68 11.22
CA ALA A 197 10.98 8.82 12.23
C ALA A 197 11.15 7.83 13.40
N GLY A 198 11.80 6.68 13.19
CA GLY A 198 12.04 5.69 14.25
C GLY A 198 10.76 5.05 14.79
N VAL A 199 9.76 4.81 13.93
CA VAL A 199 8.44 4.26 14.31
C VAL A 199 8.23 2.80 13.89
N THR A 200 9.15 2.26 13.09
CA THR A 200 9.12 0.86 12.65
C THR A 200 10.26 0.10 13.32
N PHE A 201 9.92 -0.91 14.11
CA PHE A 201 10.89 -1.72 14.86
C PHE A 201 11.04 -3.10 14.25
N SER A 202 12.25 -3.65 14.37
CA SER A 202 12.48 -5.05 14.02
C SER A 202 11.95 -5.96 15.13
N PRO A 203 11.36 -7.13 14.84
CA PRO A 203 11.03 -8.11 15.88
C PRO A 203 12.26 -8.64 16.63
N TYR A 204 13.47 -8.35 16.14
CA TYR A 204 14.74 -8.71 16.78
C TYR A 204 15.33 -7.58 17.65
N GLU A 205 14.72 -6.39 17.64
CA GLU A 205 15.08 -5.32 18.57
C GLU A 205 14.49 -5.68 19.94
N VAL A 206 15.27 -6.37 20.76
CA VAL A 206 14.94 -6.63 22.15
C VAL A 206 14.83 -5.28 22.85
N ASN A 207 13.65 -4.98 23.39
CA ASN A 207 13.45 -3.86 24.30
C ASN A 207 14.50 -3.95 25.41
N GLY A 208 15.58 -3.17 25.28
CA GLY A 208 16.61 -3.01 26.28
C GLY A 208 16.10 -2.20 27.46
N SER A 209 15.08 -2.70 28.17
CA SER A 209 14.73 -2.35 29.55
C SER A 209 13.43 -3.07 29.94
N SER A 210 13.53 -4.33 30.33
CA SER A 210 13.12 -4.77 31.67
C SER A 210 13.21 -6.28 31.74
N SER A 211 14.08 -6.75 32.63
CA SER A 211 13.92 -8.05 33.28
C SER A 211 12.59 -8.00 34.05
N GLN A 212 11.48 -8.32 33.38
CA GLN A 212 10.25 -8.70 34.05
C GLN A 212 9.98 -10.16 33.72
N THR A 213 9.88 -10.89 34.82
CA THR A 213 9.58 -12.30 35.00
C THR A 213 8.71 -12.86 33.88
N GLN A 214 9.14 -13.98 33.31
CA GLN A 214 8.32 -14.82 32.46
C GLN A 214 7.15 -15.36 33.30
N GLU A 215 6.05 -14.62 33.35
CA GLU A 215 4.74 -15.20 33.63
C GLU A 215 4.08 -15.51 32.28
N GLU A 216 3.94 -16.81 32.02
CA GLU A 216 3.18 -17.37 30.92
C GLU A 216 1.72 -16.88 30.97
N ILE A 217 1.41 -15.83 30.23
CA ILE A 217 0.02 -15.47 29.95
C ILE A 217 -0.46 -16.33 28.78
N SER A 218 -1.12 -17.43 29.14
CA SER A 218 -2.06 -18.12 28.26
C SER A 218 -3.13 -17.14 27.79
N SER A 219 -3.01 -16.60 26.58
CA SER A 219 -4.14 -15.95 25.93
C SER A 219 -4.01 -16.05 24.42
N THR A 220 -5.04 -16.67 23.84
CA THR A 220 -5.38 -16.71 22.42
C THR A 220 -4.79 -15.56 21.59
N PRO A 221 -4.26 -15.84 20.37
CA PRO A 221 -3.76 -14.79 19.49
C PRO A 221 -4.93 -13.89 19.11
N SER A 222 -5.04 -12.78 19.83
CA SER A 222 -5.80 -11.61 19.41
C SER A 222 -5.34 -11.24 17.99
N LEU A 223 -6.22 -10.61 17.20
CA LEU A 223 -6.02 -10.12 15.83
C LEU A 223 -4.84 -9.12 15.63
N ARG A 224 -3.82 -9.13 16.48
CA ARG A 224 -2.46 -8.66 16.21
C ARG A 224 -1.77 -9.62 15.23
N SER A 225 -2.31 -9.72 14.01
CA SER A 225 -1.79 -10.62 12.96
C SER A 225 -0.51 -10.08 12.30
N LEU A 226 -0.18 -8.81 12.53
CA LEU A 226 0.94 -8.12 11.91
C LEU A 226 2.04 -7.86 12.95
N ARG A 227 3.27 -8.25 12.62
CA ARG A 227 4.47 -8.13 13.47
C ARG A 227 4.89 -6.67 13.67
N ASP A 228 5.74 -6.46 14.66
CA ASP A 228 6.52 -5.22 14.82
C ASP A 228 7.20 -4.86 13.49
N GLY A 229 7.16 -3.56 13.15
CA GLY A 229 7.68 -3.03 11.88
C GLY A 229 6.63 -2.88 10.77
N SER A 230 5.39 -3.31 11.00
CA SER A 230 4.28 -3.03 10.09
C SER A 230 3.92 -1.55 10.08
N PHE A 231 3.51 -1.03 8.93
CA PHE A 231 2.96 0.32 8.78
C PHE A 231 1.88 0.34 7.70
N PHE A 232 1.05 1.37 7.71
CA PHE A 232 0.05 1.60 6.67
C PHE A 232 0.39 2.86 5.90
N PHE A 233 0.51 2.76 4.58
CA PHE A 233 0.64 3.92 3.71
C PHE A 233 -0.71 4.27 3.08
N GLY A 234 -1.25 5.43 3.43
CA GLY A 234 -2.57 5.89 2.99
C GLY A 234 -2.56 6.87 1.81
N ASN A 235 -1.40 7.11 1.20
CA ASN A 235 -1.18 8.15 0.20
C ASN A 235 -1.62 9.54 0.73
N MET A 236 -2.53 10.25 0.06
CA MET A 236 -2.99 11.56 0.51
C MET A 236 -4.29 11.50 1.30
N LEU A 237 -4.40 12.29 2.37
CA LEU A 237 -5.66 12.45 3.08
C LEU A 237 -6.69 13.21 2.21
N PRO A 238 -8.00 12.87 2.33
CA PRO A 238 -9.06 13.55 1.59
C PRO A 238 -9.13 15.06 1.88
N GLU A 239 -9.49 15.83 0.85
CA GLU A 239 -9.70 17.28 0.97
C GLU A 239 -10.94 17.62 1.80
N SER A 240 -12.03 16.87 1.58
CA SER A 240 -13.28 17.02 2.34
C SER A 240 -13.05 16.69 3.81
N ASN A 241 -13.40 17.62 4.71
CA ASN A 241 -13.27 17.46 6.15
C ASN A 241 -13.99 16.20 6.67
N GLY A 242 -15.23 15.94 6.22
CA GLY A 242 -15.99 14.77 6.65
C GLY A 242 -15.35 13.44 6.23
N ALA A 243 -14.80 13.38 5.01
CA ALA A 243 -14.08 12.20 4.52
C ALA A 243 -12.76 11.98 5.27
N ARG A 244 -12.01 13.05 5.53
CA ARG A 244 -10.77 13.01 6.30
C ARG A 244 -11.00 12.54 7.73
N LEU A 245 -11.98 13.11 8.43
CA LEU A 245 -12.36 12.68 9.78
C LEU A 245 -12.79 11.22 9.84
N ARG A 246 -13.44 10.72 8.77
CA ARG A 246 -13.82 9.29 8.67
C ARG A 246 -12.59 8.39 8.60
N ILE A 247 -11.62 8.71 7.75
CA ILE A 247 -10.36 7.95 7.65
C ILE A 247 -9.57 8.00 8.96
N LEU A 248 -9.46 9.19 9.56
CA LEU A 248 -8.77 9.36 10.85
C LEU A 248 -9.41 8.51 11.95
N ARG A 249 -10.74 8.42 12.02
CA ARG A 249 -11.43 7.62 13.04
C ARG A 249 -11.39 6.12 12.76
N ASN A 250 -11.71 5.73 11.53
CA ASN A 250 -12.03 4.34 11.22
C ASN A 250 -10.81 3.54 10.75
N THR A 251 -9.82 4.21 10.15
CA THR A 251 -8.60 3.55 9.65
C THR A 251 -7.46 3.84 10.61
N VAL A 252 -7.10 5.11 10.81
CA VAL A 252 -5.94 5.48 11.62
C VAL A 252 -6.18 5.22 13.10
N GLY A 253 -7.35 5.60 13.61
CA GLY A 253 -7.70 5.40 15.02
C GLY A 253 -7.85 3.94 15.43
N GLN A 254 -8.06 3.02 14.47
CA GLN A 254 -8.13 1.57 14.71
C GLN A 254 -6.80 0.86 14.41
N ALA A 255 -5.82 1.55 13.82
CA ALA A 255 -4.54 0.97 13.48
C ALA A 255 -3.66 0.83 14.73
N ASN A 256 -3.05 -0.35 14.90
CA ASN A 256 -2.05 -0.64 15.93
C ASN A 256 -0.61 -0.45 15.42
N PHE A 257 -0.45 0.22 14.28
CA PHE A 257 0.82 0.47 13.61
C PHE A 257 0.84 1.91 13.07
N PRO A 258 2.03 2.47 12.78
CA PRO A 258 2.14 3.81 12.20
C PRO A 258 1.41 3.92 10.86
N CYS A 259 0.73 5.04 10.66
CA CYS A 259 0.05 5.39 9.43
C CYS A 259 0.77 6.57 8.76
N VAL A 260 1.22 6.38 7.53
CA VAL A 260 2.01 7.35 6.76
C VAL A 260 1.19 7.90 5.60
N PHE A 261 1.32 9.20 5.38
CA PHE A 261 0.62 9.95 4.35
C PHE A 261 1.56 10.95 3.68
N TYR A 262 1.35 11.18 2.39
CA TYR A 262 1.81 12.40 1.74
C TYR A 262 0.80 13.51 2.00
N GLU A 263 1.27 14.73 2.19
CA GLU A 263 0.39 15.88 2.40
C GLU A 263 1.01 17.17 1.84
N ILE A 264 0.16 18.15 1.55
CA ILE A 264 0.57 19.45 1.02
C ILE A 264 0.80 20.41 2.19
N PRO A 265 1.93 21.14 2.27
CA PRO A 265 2.23 22.01 3.41
C PRO A 265 1.13 23.03 3.74
N ARG A 266 0.50 23.64 2.73
CA ARG A 266 -0.61 24.60 2.91
C ARG A 266 -1.84 24.00 3.61
N ARG A 267 -2.03 22.68 3.53
CA ARG A 267 -3.14 21.95 4.17
C ARG A 267 -2.80 21.47 5.58
N LEU A 268 -1.54 21.54 5.99
CA LEU A 268 -1.06 20.91 7.22
C LEU A 268 -1.81 21.37 8.48
N LEU A 269 -2.06 22.67 8.63
CA LEU A 269 -2.77 23.20 9.80
C LEU A 269 -4.20 22.64 9.91
N LEU A 270 -4.90 22.51 8.78
CA LEU A 270 -6.25 21.93 8.72
C LEU A 270 -6.24 20.46 9.15
N VAL A 271 -5.25 19.71 8.66
CA VAL A 271 -5.07 18.29 8.96
C VAL A 271 -4.70 18.09 10.43
N LEU A 272 -3.77 18.88 10.96
CA LEU A 272 -3.36 18.83 12.37
C LEU A 272 -4.52 19.15 13.30
N ARG A 273 -5.38 20.12 12.95
CA ARG A 273 -6.59 20.41 13.72
C ARG A 273 -7.53 19.20 13.77
N ASP A 274 -7.75 18.55 12.65
CA ASP A 274 -8.62 17.35 12.60
C ASP A 274 -8.01 16.17 13.37
N ILE A 275 -6.68 15.98 13.30
CA ILE A 275 -5.98 14.96 14.08
C ILE A 275 -6.08 15.28 15.57
N ALA A 276 -5.88 16.52 15.99
CA ALA A 276 -5.98 16.92 17.40
C ALA A 276 -7.38 16.64 17.99
N VAL A 277 -8.43 16.78 17.18
CA VAL A 277 -9.81 16.47 17.60
C VAL A 277 -10.05 14.97 17.69
N VAL A 278 -9.49 14.16 16.78
CA VAL A 278 -9.78 12.72 16.69
C VAL A 278 -8.84 11.87 17.53
N LEU A 279 -7.56 12.22 17.54
CA LEU A 279 -6.43 11.48 18.12
C LEU A 279 -5.54 12.42 18.97
N PRO A 280 -6.08 13.02 20.05
CA PRO A 280 -5.42 14.11 20.78
C PRO A 280 -4.07 13.74 21.41
N ARG A 281 -3.93 12.47 21.81
CA ARG A 281 -2.71 11.95 22.46
C ARG A 281 -1.74 11.33 21.47
N ARG A 282 -2.14 11.14 20.21
CA ARG A 282 -1.32 10.42 19.27
C ARG A 282 -0.14 11.27 18.85
N ARG A 283 1.05 10.67 18.90
CA ARG A 283 2.26 11.27 18.36
C ARG A 283 2.14 11.39 16.85
N VAL A 284 2.47 12.56 16.34
CA VAL A 284 2.50 12.90 14.92
C VAL A 284 3.90 13.35 14.59
N ILE A 285 4.42 12.87 13.46
CA ILE A 285 5.76 13.21 12.96
C ILE A 285 5.60 13.77 11.56
N ILE A 286 6.27 14.89 11.29
CA ILE A 286 6.22 15.59 10.03
C ILE A 286 7.65 15.74 9.51
N ALA A 287 7.92 15.12 8.37
CA ALA A 287 9.18 15.26 7.66
C ALA A 287 8.99 16.24 6.50
N HIS A 288 9.72 17.36 6.53
CA HIS A 288 9.68 18.40 5.51
C HIS A 288 10.92 18.31 4.61
N GLU A 289 10.71 18.49 3.31
CA GLU A 289 11.80 18.73 2.35
C GLU A 289 12.94 17.70 2.44
N LEU A 290 12.60 16.42 2.62
CA LEU A 290 13.55 15.31 2.72
C LEU A 290 14.59 15.36 1.59
N THR A 291 15.85 15.15 1.98
CA THR A 291 17.09 15.22 1.19
C THR A 291 17.49 16.60 0.66
N LYS A 292 16.68 17.64 0.86
CA LYS A 292 16.98 19.01 0.41
C LYS A 292 17.68 19.82 1.51
N LEU A 293 18.09 21.05 1.17
CA LEU A 293 18.81 21.95 2.09
C LEU A 293 18.05 22.23 3.40
N ASN A 294 16.73 22.37 3.32
CA ASN A 294 15.86 22.72 4.46
C ASN A 294 15.15 21.49 5.04
N GLU A 295 15.79 20.31 4.97
CA GLU A 295 15.26 19.10 5.58
C GLU A 295 15.02 19.31 7.08
N SER A 296 13.84 18.92 7.56
CA SER A 296 13.48 19.05 8.97
C SER A 296 12.48 17.99 9.40
N LEU A 297 12.54 17.63 10.68
CA LEU A 297 11.68 16.62 11.30
C LEU A 297 11.07 17.19 12.58
N HIS A 298 9.75 17.26 12.64
CA HIS A 298 9.03 17.74 13.83
C HIS A 298 8.11 16.64 14.35
N ALA A 299 8.23 16.32 15.63
CA ALA A 299 7.50 15.22 16.26
C ALA A 299 6.87 15.66 17.59
N ASP A 300 5.55 15.68 17.67
CA ASP A 300 4.81 15.93 18.92
C ASP A 300 3.32 15.55 18.75
N THR A 301 2.48 15.86 19.73
CA THR A 301 1.02 15.80 19.55
C THR A 301 0.55 16.83 18.51
N ALA A 302 -0.55 16.51 17.84
CA ALA A 302 -1.10 17.38 16.80
C ALA A 302 -1.42 18.80 17.30
N ALA A 303 -1.84 18.95 18.56
CA ALA A 303 -2.15 20.25 19.16
C ALA A 303 -0.89 21.12 19.33
N LYS A 304 0.23 20.54 19.76
CA LYS A 304 1.49 21.28 19.91
C LYS A 304 2.13 21.61 18.56
N LEU A 305 2.07 20.68 17.62
CA LEU A 305 2.51 20.94 16.24
C LEU A 305 1.68 22.07 15.60
N LEU A 306 0.37 22.10 15.84
CA LEU A 306 -0.49 23.18 15.37
C LEU A 306 -0.05 24.54 15.95
N ALA A 307 0.26 24.59 17.25
CA ALA A 307 0.77 25.79 17.91
C ALA A 307 2.15 26.21 17.37
N PHE A 308 3.03 25.25 17.07
CA PHE A 308 4.34 25.50 16.47
C PHE A 308 4.22 26.13 15.08
N TYR A 309 3.47 25.52 14.15
CA TYR A 309 3.33 26.02 12.77
C TYR A 309 2.45 27.26 12.63
N SER A 310 1.75 27.66 13.69
CA SER A 310 0.99 28.91 13.73
C SER A 310 1.87 30.13 14.02
N ARG A 311 3.13 29.93 14.44
CA ARG A 311 4.12 31.00 14.59
C ARG A 311 4.59 31.46 13.21
N GLU A 312 4.88 32.75 13.07
CA GLU A 312 5.18 33.37 11.78
C GLU A 312 6.41 32.77 11.10
N GLU A 313 7.44 32.43 11.89
CA GLU A 313 8.70 31.85 11.40
C GLU A 313 8.48 30.44 10.82
N ALA A 314 7.71 29.61 11.52
CA ALA A 314 7.38 28.25 11.09
C ALA A 314 6.33 28.24 9.95
N TYR A 315 5.47 29.24 9.88
CA TYR A 315 4.46 29.37 8.83
C TYR A 315 5.10 29.49 7.42
N MET A 316 6.33 30.01 7.32
CA MET A 316 7.05 30.07 6.05
C MET A 316 7.29 28.67 5.45
N MET A 317 7.46 27.65 6.29
CA MET A 317 7.60 26.25 5.87
C MET A 317 6.32 25.68 5.25
N LEU A 318 5.17 26.33 5.46
CA LEU A 318 3.88 25.91 4.92
C LEU A 318 3.53 26.55 3.57
N LYS A 319 4.29 27.57 3.14
CA LYS A 319 4.00 28.27 1.88
C LYS A 319 4.33 27.43 0.64
N LYS A 320 5.40 26.62 0.73
CA LYS A 320 5.94 25.79 -0.34
C LYS A 320 6.57 24.52 0.22
N GLY A 321 6.85 23.56 -0.65
CA GLY A 321 7.55 22.33 -0.33
C GLY A 321 6.67 21.09 -0.37
N GLN A 322 7.26 19.99 0.05
CA GLN A 322 6.68 18.66 0.13
C GLN A 322 6.89 18.14 1.55
N LEU A 323 5.93 17.38 2.05
CA LEU A 323 6.04 16.77 3.36
C LEU A 323 5.45 15.37 3.42
N VAL A 324 5.99 14.57 4.33
CA VAL A 324 5.45 13.27 4.73
C VAL A 324 4.93 13.40 6.15
N LEU A 325 3.68 13.02 6.35
CA LEU A 325 2.99 13.01 7.63
C LEU A 325 2.91 11.57 8.14
N ILE A 326 3.38 11.33 9.35
CA ILE A 326 3.31 10.04 10.03
C ILE A 326 2.48 10.23 11.29
N ILE A 327 1.48 9.38 11.47
CA ILE A 327 0.69 9.28 12.70
C ILE A 327 1.07 7.96 13.34
N ASP A 328 1.66 8.01 14.53
CA ASP A 328 2.25 6.84 15.18
C ASP A 328 1.19 5.82 15.61
N ALA A 329 1.63 4.65 16.05
CA ALA A 329 0.79 3.67 16.74
C ALA A 329 0.23 4.25 18.07
N PRO A 330 -0.91 3.76 18.58
CA PRO A 330 -1.40 4.18 19.88
C PRO A 330 -0.39 3.83 20.97
N GLU A 331 -0.16 4.77 21.88
CA GLU A 331 0.59 4.48 23.11
C GLU A 331 -0.16 3.44 23.95
N ALA A 332 0.56 2.77 24.87
CA ALA A 332 0.02 1.66 25.67
C ALA A 332 -1.30 2.03 26.39
N ASP A 333 -1.42 3.25 26.91
CA ASP A 333 -2.62 3.71 27.60
C ASP A 333 -3.79 3.95 26.65
N GLU A 334 -3.54 4.55 25.48
CA GLU A 334 -4.57 4.72 24.45
C GLU A 334 -5.04 3.34 23.93
N ALA A 335 -4.11 2.42 23.69
CA ALA A 335 -4.41 1.07 23.26
C ALA A 335 -5.25 0.29 24.30
N ARG A 336 -4.91 0.42 25.60
CA ARG A 336 -5.70 -0.16 26.70
C ARG A 336 -7.13 0.39 26.73
N GLU A 337 -7.30 1.70 26.60
CA GLU A 337 -8.61 2.35 26.59
C GLU A 337 -9.45 1.88 25.38
N GLN A 338 -8.83 1.75 24.21
CA GLN A 338 -9.49 1.22 23.01
C GLN A 338 -9.93 -0.23 23.21
N LEU A 339 -9.08 -1.09 23.76
CA LEU A 339 -9.39 -2.48 24.08
C LEU A 339 -10.57 -2.59 25.07
N GLN A 340 -10.60 -1.74 26.10
CA GLN A 340 -11.71 -1.70 27.05
C GLN A 340 -13.02 -1.27 26.38
N LYS A 341 -12.98 -0.24 25.52
CA LYS A 341 -14.15 0.20 24.74
C LYS A 341 -14.66 -0.90 23.81
N GLU A 342 -13.77 -1.65 23.17
CA GLU A 342 -14.14 -2.79 22.33
C GLU A 342 -14.72 -3.95 23.13
N ALA A 343 -14.11 -4.32 24.25
CA ALA A 343 -14.60 -5.35 25.15
C ALA A 343 -16.01 -5.01 25.65
N TYR A 344 -16.24 -3.76 26.05
CA TYR A 344 -17.56 -3.27 26.47
C TYR A 344 -18.60 -3.35 25.34
N LYS A 345 -18.24 -2.94 24.11
CA LYS A 345 -19.11 -3.08 22.93
C LYS A 345 -19.46 -4.54 22.65
N ARG A 346 -18.48 -5.45 22.70
CA ARG A 346 -18.68 -6.89 22.50
C ARG A 346 -19.58 -7.49 23.57
N GLN A 347 -19.39 -7.12 24.85
CA GLN A 347 -20.23 -7.59 25.94
C GLN A 347 -21.68 -7.12 25.77
N ARG A 348 -21.89 -5.87 25.37
CA ARG A 348 -23.23 -5.34 25.07
C ARG A 348 -23.89 -6.08 23.90
N LEU A 349 -23.18 -6.28 22.79
CA LEU A 349 -23.71 -7.02 21.64
C LEU A 349 -24.05 -8.47 22.00
N ARG A 350 -23.24 -9.14 22.82
CA ARG A 350 -23.54 -10.50 23.31
C ARG A 350 -24.80 -10.53 24.17
N ARG A 351 -25.02 -9.54 25.03
CA ARG A 351 -26.26 -9.41 25.81
C ARG A 351 -27.46 -9.18 24.88
N ASP A 352 -27.35 -8.25 23.93
CA ASP A 352 -28.41 -7.97 22.96
C ASP A 352 -28.74 -9.22 22.11
N ILE A 353 -27.74 -9.99 21.68
CA ILE A 353 -27.94 -11.27 20.96
C ILE A 353 -28.55 -12.33 21.87
N SER A 354 -28.10 -12.46 23.12
CA SER A 354 -28.67 -13.41 24.08
C SER A 354 -30.13 -13.10 24.41
N GLU A 355 -30.50 -11.82 24.47
CA GLU A 355 -31.88 -11.36 24.65
C GLU A 355 -32.73 -11.60 23.38
N LEU A 356 -32.14 -11.51 22.19
CA LEU A 356 -32.82 -11.75 20.91
C LEU A 356 -32.96 -13.24 20.56
N VAL A 357 -31.98 -14.06 20.93
CA VAL A 357 -31.97 -15.51 20.65
C VAL A 357 -32.92 -16.25 21.57
N GLY A 358 -33.35 -15.66 22.68
CA GLY A 358 -34.35 -16.24 23.58
C GLY A 358 -33.86 -17.58 24.10
N THR A 359 -33.25 -17.60 25.28
CA THR A 359 -33.10 -18.87 25.99
C THR A 359 -34.50 -19.45 26.24
N ASN A 360 -34.93 -20.37 25.37
CA ASN A 360 -35.87 -21.42 25.70
C ASN A 360 -35.20 -22.31 26.76
N LYS A 361 -35.08 -21.78 27.98
CA LYS A 361 -35.02 -22.63 29.17
C LYS A 361 -36.45 -22.73 29.66
N VAL A 362 -37.13 -23.77 29.18
CA VAL A 362 -38.24 -24.37 29.91
C VAL A 362 -37.58 -25.05 31.10
N ASP A 363 -37.67 -24.44 32.28
CA ASP A 363 -37.59 -25.18 33.53
C ASP A 363 -38.65 -24.60 34.48
N SER A 364 -39.68 -25.42 34.64
CA SER A 364 -40.78 -25.29 35.58
C SER A 364 -40.32 -25.40 37.03
N LYS A 365 -40.62 -24.39 37.86
CA LYS A 365 -41.38 -24.52 39.12
C LYS A 365 -41.43 -23.19 39.89
N GLU A 366 -42.55 -23.04 40.60
CA GLU A 366 -43.10 -21.89 41.31
C GLU A 366 -42.22 -21.34 42.45
N GLU A 367 -42.28 -20.04 42.73
CA GLU A 367 -43.07 -19.49 43.87
C GLU A 367 -42.89 -17.97 44.02
N LEU A 368 -43.92 -17.36 44.63
CA LEU A 368 -44.14 -15.93 44.81
C LEU A 368 -43.19 -15.31 45.85
N SER A 369 -42.66 -14.13 45.54
CA SER A 369 -42.48 -13.08 46.57
C SER A 369 -42.53 -11.70 45.93
N LYS A 370 -43.51 -10.90 46.39
CA LYS A 370 -43.62 -9.47 46.15
C LYS A 370 -42.39 -8.78 46.73
N ASP A 371 -41.67 -7.97 45.93
CA ASP A 371 -41.32 -6.62 46.38
C ASP A 371 -40.79 -5.71 45.26
N SER A 372 -41.03 -4.44 45.48
CA SER A 372 -41.12 -3.38 44.47
C SER A 372 -39.77 -2.67 44.26
N ILE A 373 -39.24 -2.65 43.03
CA ILE A 373 -38.26 -1.62 42.62
C ILE A 373 -38.67 -1.02 41.27
N LYS A 374 -39.10 0.24 41.31
CA LYS A 374 -39.50 1.07 40.17
C LYS A 374 -38.36 1.23 39.16
N SER A 375 -38.43 0.57 38.00
CA SER A 375 -37.60 0.92 36.82
C SER A 375 -38.38 1.81 35.84
N LYS A 376 -37.88 3.03 35.60
CA LYS A 376 -38.42 4.00 34.60
C LYS A 376 -38.34 3.45 33.15
N PRO A 377 -39.19 3.90 32.22
CA PRO A 377 -39.64 3.08 31.09
C PRO A 377 -38.73 3.19 29.84
N LYS A 378 -37.96 2.14 29.53
CA LYS A 378 -37.30 1.94 28.23
C LYS A 378 -38.29 1.85 27.05
N ASN A 379 -39.56 1.51 27.32
CA ASN A 379 -40.60 1.33 26.29
C ASN A 379 -41.07 2.64 25.63
N ARG A 380 -41.02 3.78 26.34
CA ARG A 380 -41.52 5.06 25.82
C ARG A 380 -40.65 5.60 24.67
N ARG A 381 -39.33 5.38 24.74
CA ARG A 381 -38.38 5.81 23.69
C ARG A 381 -38.48 4.96 22.43
N LYS A 382 -38.69 3.64 22.56
CA LYS A 382 -38.98 2.74 21.41
C LYS A 382 -40.29 3.12 20.72
N MET A 383 -41.33 3.44 21.48
CA MET A 383 -42.64 3.84 20.94
C MET A 383 -42.56 5.19 20.18
N LEU A 384 -41.81 6.16 20.72
CA LEU A 384 -41.55 7.45 20.05
C LEU A 384 -40.75 7.32 18.75
N LEU A 385 -39.77 6.40 18.70
CA LEU A 385 -38.99 6.11 17.49
C LEU A 385 -39.85 5.40 16.43
N LYS A 386 -40.73 4.47 16.85
CA LYS A 386 -41.69 3.79 15.97
C LYS A 386 -42.64 4.80 15.31
N GLY A 387 -43.26 5.69 16.11
CA GLY A 387 -44.15 6.73 15.59
C GLY A 387 -43.46 7.83 14.77
N ARG A 388 -42.14 8.02 14.90
CA ARG A 388 -41.37 8.90 13.98
C ARG A 388 -41.08 8.20 12.65
N ARG A 389 -40.79 6.90 12.67
CA ARG A 389 -40.54 6.09 11.47
C ARG A 389 -41.82 5.95 10.64
N GLU A 390 -42.96 5.69 11.26
CA GLU A 390 -44.27 5.59 10.59
C GLU A 390 -44.66 6.92 9.91
N ARG A 391 -44.45 8.06 10.59
CA ARG A 391 -44.69 9.40 10.00
C ARG A 391 -43.75 9.72 8.83
N MET A 392 -42.50 9.26 8.88
CA MET A 392 -41.56 9.42 7.77
C MET A 392 -41.97 8.59 6.56
N ILE A 393 -42.38 7.34 6.77
CA ILE A 393 -42.88 6.44 5.71
C ILE A 393 -44.12 7.04 5.04
N ALA A 394 -45.12 7.46 5.82
CA ALA A 394 -46.32 8.08 5.27
C ALA A 394 -46.03 9.36 4.47
N ARG A 395 -45.00 10.12 4.86
CA ARG A 395 -44.57 11.33 4.13
C ARG A 395 -43.89 10.97 2.80
N ILE A 396 -43.11 9.90 2.77
CA ILE A 396 -42.49 9.38 1.53
C ILE A 396 -43.55 8.84 0.58
N GLU A 397 -44.51 8.07 1.08
CA GLU A 397 -45.61 7.52 0.27
C GLU A 397 -46.46 8.63 -0.34
N LYS A 398 -46.78 9.68 0.44
CA LYS A 398 -47.53 10.85 -0.08
C LYS A 398 -46.76 11.60 -1.17
N GLU A 399 -45.44 11.72 -1.05
CA GLU A 399 -44.59 12.32 -2.09
C GLU A 399 -44.52 11.44 -3.34
N GLN A 400 -44.41 10.12 -3.20
CA GLN A 400 -44.44 9.20 -4.34
C GLN A 400 -45.81 9.22 -5.06
N GLU A 401 -46.90 9.36 -4.32
CA GLU A 401 -48.24 9.48 -4.90
C GLU A 401 -48.41 10.77 -5.69
N LYS A 402 -47.90 11.90 -5.19
CA LYS A 402 -47.85 13.16 -5.95
C LYS A 402 -47.03 13.02 -7.23
N ILE A 403 -45.88 12.35 -7.17
CA ILE A 403 -45.04 12.11 -8.34
C ILE A 403 -45.80 11.24 -9.35
N ARG A 404 -46.47 10.17 -8.93
CA ARG A 404 -47.32 9.35 -9.80
C ARG A 404 -48.43 10.15 -10.46
N MET A 405 -49.14 10.99 -9.70
CA MET A 405 -50.20 11.84 -10.23
C MET A 405 -49.65 12.87 -11.24
N SER A 406 -48.49 13.47 -10.97
CA SER A 406 -47.84 14.37 -11.93
C SER A 406 -47.40 13.67 -13.22
N MET A 407 -46.97 12.41 -13.13
CA MET A 407 -46.62 11.59 -14.29
C MET A 407 -47.84 11.13 -15.09
N MET A 408 -49.02 10.98 -14.45
CA MET A 408 -50.27 10.70 -15.14
C MET A 408 -50.81 11.92 -15.88
N ILE A 409 -50.71 13.12 -15.30
CA ILE A 409 -51.11 14.38 -15.94
C ILE A 409 -50.28 14.65 -17.21
N ASN A 410 -48.98 14.38 -17.18
CA ASN A 410 -48.11 14.55 -18.36
C ASN A 410 -48.36 13.53 -19.48
N ARG A 411 -49.10 12.44 -19.23
CA ARG A 411 -49.48 11.46 -20.27
C ARG A 411 -50.77 11.86 -21.00
N THR A 412 -51.66 12.63 -20.37
CA THR A 412 -52.90 13.09 -21.00
C THR A 412 -52.71 14.28 -21.92
N ASP A 413 -51.66 15.09 -21.72
CA ASP A 413 -51.36 16.25 -22.58
C ASP A 413 -50.50 15.89 -23.81
N GLY A 414 -49.85 14.73 -23.81
CA GLY A 414 -49.03 14.24 -24.92
C GLY A 414 -49.79 13.50 -26.03
N SER A 415 -51.12 13.39 -25.95
CA SER A 415 -51.96 12.70 -26.95
C SER A 415 -52.85 13.64 -27.77
N LYS A 416 -52.60 14.96 -27.72
CA LYS A 416 -53.29 15.99 -28.54
C LYS A 416 -52.35 16.86 -29.39
N LEU A 417 -51.13 16.40 -29.68
CA LEU A 417 -50.26 16.99 -30.71
C LEU A 417 -49.79 15.92 -31.68
#